data_AF-A0A5B8VQT0-F1
#
_entry.id   AF-A0A5B8VQT0-F1
#
_cell.length_a   1.000
_cell.length_b   1.000
_cell.length_c   1.000
_cell.angle_alpha   90.00
_cell.angle_beta   90.00
_cell.angle_gamma   90.00
#
_symmetry.space_group_name_H-M   'P 1'
#
loop_
_entity.id
_entity.type
_entity.pdbx_description
1 polymer ?
#
loop_
_entity_poly.entity_id
_entity_poly.type
_entity_poly.pdbx_seq_one_letter_code
_entity_poly.pdbx_strand_id
1 'polypeptide(L)'
;MRAGLEDASLSAARSSMQVMDYDQALILYKRVEQLDPQNKEVLNSLINIQLAGDNDTGNKDALEWINKALGYYPNDQAFMIKKSAVLFKLKAYQDALLINDSLHQRYPYNTTIKGNYSEQLSTAAMHFLKRGDTLSSTAAWIKLRQLNPKDSLALLALININQQQNRFDTALQLSDTALSIYPENTAFLMKKASALESLNRFKEAADVAKNLERINPESHKYSDYAAYLRSKSYHNQLGFSFLNSHFDSLAPANIATIQYSHLGKKMTLTGKLNFAGRAVGTGLQLEVEAYIQHEKNGTPMEI
;
A
#
# COMPACT_ATOMS: atom_id res chain seq x y z
N MET A 1 31.81 53.34 -7.84
CA MET A 1 30.41 53.65 -7.44
C MET A 1 29.49 52.43 -7.50
N ARG A 2 29.50 51.62 -8.57
CA ARG A 2 28.62 50.44 -8.71
C ARG A 2 28.75 49.41 -7.56
N ALA A 3 29.97 49.00 -7.21
CA ALA A 3 30.22 48.07 -6.11
C ALA A 3 29.72 48.60 -4.74
N GLY A 4 29.91 49.89 -4.45
CA GLY A 4 29.42 50.47 -3.19
C GLY A 4 27.89 50.55 -3.08
N LEU A 5 27.19 50.74 -4.21
CA LEU A 5 25.72 50.72 -4.25
C LEU A 5 25.16 49.30 -4.11
N GLU A 6 25.88 48.32 -4.65
CA GLU A 6 25.57 46.89 -4.52
C GLU A 6 25.69 46.45 -3.05
N ASP A 7 26.84 46.71 -2.42
CA ASP A 7 27.12 46.34 -1.03
C ASP A 7 26.12 46.98 -0.05
N ALA A 8 25.82 48.28 -0.25
CA ALA A 8 24.85 48.98 0.58
C ALA A 8 23.43 48.41 0.41
N SER A 9 23.02 48.11 -0.82
CA SER A 9 21.70 47.53 -1.10
C SER A 9 21.58 46.10 -0.55
N LEU A 10 22.66 45.31 -0.65
CA LEU A 10 22.71 43.95 -0.12
C LEU A 10 22.65 43.95 1.41
N SER A 11 23.40 44.83 2.07
CA SER A 11 23.34 44.98 3.53
C SER A 11 21.94 45.40 3.99
N ALA A 12 21.31 46.37 3.31
CA ALA A 12 19.94 46.79 3.62
C ALA A 12 18.93 45.64 3.39
N ALA A 13 19.09 44.85 2.32
CA ALA A 13 18.23 43.70 2.04
C ALA A 13 18.33 42.64 3.14
N ARG A 14 19.53 42.38 3.65
CA ARG A 14 19.76 41.48 4.80
C ARG A 14 19.09 42.00 6.07
N SER A 15 19.19 43.30 6.35
CA SER A 15 18.51 43.92 7.49
C SER A 15 16.99 43.81 7.39
N SER A 16 16.40 44.05 6.21
CA SER A 16 14.97 43.84 5.97
C SER A 16 14.56 42.37 6.18
N MET A 17 15.36 41.41 5.74
CA MET A 17 15.12 39.98 6.01
C MET A 17 15.14 39.64 7.50
N GLN A 18 16.06 40.24 8.28
CA GLN A 18 16.16 39.99 9.73
C GLN A 18 14.91 40.44 10.49
N VAL A 19 14.26 41.51 10.04
CA VAL A 19 13.01 42.02 10.62
C VAL A 19 11.75 41.45 9.92
N MET A 20 11.92 40.46 9.04
CA MET A 20 10.85 39.82 8.25
C MET A 20 10.04 40.77 7.37
N ASP A 21 10.62 41.91 6.99
CA ASP A 21 10.06 42.81 5.98
C ASP A 21 10.39 42.28 4.58
N TYR A 22 9.64 41.25 4.18
CA TYR A 22 9.87 40.54 2.92
C TYR A 22 9.63 41.43 1.68
N ASP A 23 8.70 42.39 1.76
CA ASP A 23 8.39 43.30 0.67
C ASP A 23 9.57 44.22 0.38
N GLN A 24 10.11 44.86 1.42
CA GLN A 24 11.28 45.72 1.27
C GLN A 24 12.53 44.93 0.89
N ALA A 25 12.73 43.75 1.50
CA ALA A 25 13.83 42.86 1.15
C ALA A 25 13.78 42.47 -0.34
N LEU A 26 12.60 42.13 -0.86
CA LEU A 26 12.40 41.75 -2.27
C LEU A 26 12.81 42.88 -3.22
N ILE A 27 12.40 44.13 -2.92
CA ILE A 27 12.77 45.30 -3.72
C ILE A 27 14.30 45.48 -3.74
N LEU A 28 14.93 45.41 -2.57
CA LEU A 28 16.38 45.60 -2.44
C LEU A 28 17.18 44.49 -3.11
N TYR A 29 16.80 43.22 -2.92
CA TYR A 29 17.44 42.10 -3.61
C TYR A 29 17.27 42.17 -5.12
N LYS A 30 16.10 42.57 -5.64
CA LYS A 30 15.92 42.78 -7.09
C LYS A 30 16.84 43.88 -7.63
N ARG A 31 17.08 44.94 -6.86
CA ARG A 31 18.05 45.99 -7.23
C ARG A 31 19.48 45.42 -7.29
N VAL A 32 19.88 44.64 -6.29
CA VAL A 32 21.20 43.99 -6.29
C VAL A 32 21.32 43.04 -7.48
N GLU A 33 20.29 42.26 -7.77
CA GLU A 33 20.28 41.33 -8.91
C GLU A 33 20.45 42.03 -10.26
N GLN A 34 19.90 43.23 -10.45
CA GLN A 34 20.15 44.02 -11.67
C GLN A 34 21.62 44.46 -11.79
N LEU A 35 22.32 44.65 -10.67
CA LEU A 35 23.72 45.05 -10.64
C LEU A 35 24.66 43.86 -10.79
N ASP A 36 24.37 42.74 -10.12
CA ASP A 36 25.05 41.45 -10.20
C ASP A 36 24.05 40.28 -10.34
N PRO A 37 23.68 39.91 -11.58
CA PRO A 37 22.70 38.85 -11.84
C PRO A 37 23.16 37.45 -11.41
N GLN A 38 24.46 37.26 -11.21
CA GLN A 38 25.03 35.97 -10.82
C GLN A 38 25.19 35.84 -9.32
N ASN A 39 24.87 36.87 -8.53
CA ASN A 39 25.04 36.82 -7.09
C ASN A 39 24.19 35.68 -6.46
N LYS A 40 24.87 34.60 -6.08
CA LYS A 40 24.21 33.36 -5.60
C LYS A 40 23.40 33.58 -4.34
N GLU A 41 23.87 34.45 -3.44
CA GLU A 41 23.14 34.79 -2.21
C GLU A 41 21.83 35.50 -2.55
N VAL A 42 21.89 36.50 -3.44
CA VAL A 42 20.72 37.26 -3.88
C VAL A 42 19.70 36.34 -4.55
N LEU A 43 20.13 35.48 -5.47
CA LEU A 43 19.27 34.50 -6.12
C LEU A 43 18.61 33.56 -5.08
N ASN A 44 19.38 33.07 -4.12
CA ASN A 44 18.84 32.22 -3.05
C ASN A 44 17.84 32.97 -2.16
N SER A 45 18.11 34.24 -1.83
CA SER A 45 17.21 35.09 -1.03
C SER A 45 15.90 35.38 -1.77
N LEU A 46 15.97 35.72 -3.06
CA LEU A 46 14.79 35.92 -3.90
C LEU A 46 13.91 34.67 -3.93
N ILE A 47 14.50 33.48 -4.11
CA ILE A 47 13.79 32.21 -4.06
C ILE A 47 13.12 32.02 -2.68
N ASN A 48 13.85 32.24 -1.59
CA ASN A 48 13.33 32.02 -0.23
C ASN A 48 12.17 32.96 0.10
N ILE A 49 12.24 34.23 -0.31
CA ILE A 49 11.15 35.20 -0.13
C ILE A 49 9.88 34.71 -0.82
N GLN A 50 9.98 34.25 -2.07
CA GLN A 50 8.81 33.75 -2.80
C GLN A 50 8.20 32.50 -2.15
N LEU A 51 9.03 31.66 -1.51
CA LEU A 51 8.59 30.47 -0.81
C LEU A 51 8.01 30.74 0.59
N ALA A 52 8.21 31.93 1.16
CA ALA A 52 7.76 32.26 2.52
C ALA A 52 6.23 32.23 2.66
N GLY A 53 5.50 32.58 1.60
CA GLY A 53 4.04 32.62 1.61
C GLY A 53 3.33 31.28 1.38
N ASP A 54 4.09 30.20 1.13
CA ASP A 54 3.63 28.82 0.88
C ASP A 54 2.33 28.70 0.06
N ASN A 55 2.27 29.37 -1.09
CA ASN A 55 1.13 29.36 -1.99
C ASN A 55 1.57 29.12 -3.44
N ASP A 56 0.62 28.73 -4.31
CA ASP A 56 0.94 28.36 -5.69
C ASP A 56 1.57 29.49 -6.50
N THR A 57 1.19 30.75 -6.26
CA THR A 57 1.78 31.92 -6.94
C THR A 57 3.25 32.08 -6.55
N GLY A 58 3.55 32.11 -5.24
CA GLY A 58 4.93 32.19 -4.74
C GLY A 58 5.77 30.99 -5.16
N ASN A 59 5.19 29.78 -5.21
CA ASN A 59 5.89 28.59 -5.71
C ASN A 59 6.23 28.71 -7.21
N LYS A 60 5.35 29.29 -8.04
CA LYS A 60 5.64 29.54 -9.46
C LYS A 60 6.74 30.61 -9.63
N ASP A 61 6.64 31.71 -8.91
CA ASP A 61 7.65 32.79 -8.93
C ASP A 61 9.02 32.26 -8.46
N ALA A 62 9.04 31.44 -7.40
CA ALA A 62 10.24 30.77 -6.93
C ALA A 62 10.83 29.85 -8.02
N LEU A 63 10.00 29.12 -8.76
CA LEU A 63 10.45 28.23 -9.84
C LEU A 63 11.14 29.01 -10.97
N GLU A 64 10.66 30.21 -11.31
CA GLU A 64 11.31 31.09 -12.28
C GLU A 64 12.70 31.52 -11.80
N TRP A 65 12.82 31.97 -10.54
CA TRP A 65 14.11 32.34 -9.95
C TRP A 65 15.06 31.15 -9.85
N ILE A 66 14.56 29.96 -9.49
CA ILE A 66 15.35 28.72 -9.45
C ILE A 66 15.87 28.37 -10.86
N ASN A 67 15.04 28.47 -11.89
CA ASN A 67 15.45 28.21 -13.27
C ASN A 67 16.51 29.20 -13.74
N LYS A 68 16.35 30.49 -13.41
CA LYS A 68 17.36 31.53 -13.68
C LYS A 68 18.68 31.22 -12.96
N ALA A 69 18.62 30.86 -11.68
CA ALA A 69 19.80 30.51 -10.89
C ALA A 69 20.51 29.26 -11.43
N LEU A 70 19.77 28.23 -11.86
CA LEU A 70 20.33 27.05 -12.52
C LEU A 70 20.87 27.37 -13.93
N GLY A 71 20.44 28.47 -14.57
CA GLY A 71 21.06 28.97 -15.80
C GLY A 71 22.53 29.38 -15.58
N TYR A 72 22.82 30.03 -14.45
CA TYR A 72 24.19 30.38 -14.06
C TYR A 72 24.94 29.24 -13.38
N TYR A 73 24.20 28.38 -12.65
CA TYR A 73 24.75 27.27 -11.88
C TYR A 73 24.06 25.94 -12.22
N PRO A 74 24.29 25.34 -13.40
CA PRO A 74 23.51 24.19 -13.93
C PRO A 74 23.50 22.92 -13.09
N ASN A 75 24.39 22.84 -12.10
CA ASN A 75 24.65 21.65 -11.30
C ASN A 75 24.64 21.97 -9.79
N ASP A 76 24.13 23.13 -9.40
CA ASP A 76 24.08 23.50 -8.00
C ASP A 76 23.10 22.62 -7.23
N GLN A 77 23.63 21.85 -6.29
CA GLN A 77 22.87 20.90 -5.50
C GLN A 77 21.72 21.59 -4.72
N ALA A 78 21.96 22.77 -4.15
CA ALA A 78 20.95 23.45 -3.34
C ALA A 78 19.80 23.98 -4.21
N PHE A 79 20.09 24.55 -5.38
CA PHE A 79 19.04 24.97 -6.31
C PHE A 79 18.27 23.80 -6.91
N MET A 80 18.92 22.67 -7.22
CA MET A 80 18.21 21.46 -7.67
C MET A 80 17.28 20.89 -6.58
N ILE A 81 17.72 20.84 -5.31
CA ILE A 81 16.88 20.42 -4.18
C ILE A 81 15.66 21.35 -4.05
N LYS A 82 15.86 22.67 -4.11
CA LYS A 82 14.77 23.65 -4.10
C LYS A 82 13.82 23.45 -5.28
N LYS A 83 14.35 23.22 -6.49
CA LYS A 83 13.54 22.97 -7.69
C LYS A 83 12.62 21.77 -7.51
N SER A 84 13.18 20.65 -7.04
CA SER A 84 12.41 19.44 -6.78
C SER A 84 11.31 19.68 -5.74
N ALA A 85 11.64 20.33 -4.62
CA ALA A 85 10.67 20.64 -3.58
C ALA A 85 9.53 21.56 -4.08
N VAL A 86 9.84 22.57 -4.88
CA VAL A 86 8.84 23.49 -5.45
C VAL A 86 7.94 22.79 -6.46
N LEU A 87 8.51 22.00 -7.37
CA LEU A 87 7.73 21.18 -8.32
C LEU A 87 6.80 20.22 -7.57
N PHE A 88 7.28 19.64 -6.48
CA PHE A 88 6.50 18.75 -5.63
C PHE A 88 5.32 19.47 -4.97
N LYS A 89 5.53 20.69 -4.43
CA LYS A 89 4.44 21.54 -3.90
C LYS A 89 3.40 21.87 -4.98
N LEU A 90 3.87 22.14 -6.20
CA LEU A 90 3.02 22.36 -7.38
C LEU A 90 2.40 21.06 -7.95
N LYS A 91 2.57 19.92 -7.27
CA LYS A 91 2.07 18.58 -7.66
C LYS A 91 2.60 18.09 -9.02
N ALA A 92 3.66 18.70 -9.53
CA ALA A 92 4.43 18.21 -10.66
C ALA A 92 5.35 17.06 -10.20
N TYR A 93 4.74 15.98 -9.72
CA TYR A 93 5.44 14.88 -9.04
C TYR A 93 6.46 14.19 -9.95
N GLN A 94 6.13 13.98 -11.23
CA GLN A 94 7.05 13.32 -12.16
C GLN A 94 8.33 14.14 -12.34
N ASP A 95 8.23 15.44 -12.57
CA ASP A 95 9.38 16.33 -12.73
C ASP A 95 10.20 16.42 -11.44
N ALA A 96 9.54 16.52 -10.29
CA ALA A 96 10.21 16.54 -8.98
C ALA A 96 11.02 15.25 -8.72
N LEU A 97 10.45 14.08 -9.07
CA LEU A 97 11.10 12.79 -8.92
C LEU A 97 12.25 12.57 -9.91
N LEU A 98 12.17 13.10 -11.13
CA LEU A 98 13.27 13.07 -12.10
C LEU A 98 14.50 13.84 -11.61
N ILE A 99 14.27 15.01 -10.99
CA ILE A 99 15.35 15.80 -10.37
C ILE A 99 15.96 15.04 -9.20
N ASN A 100 15.14 14.43 -8.33
CA ASN A 100 15.66 13.67 -7.19
C ASN A 100 16.41 12.41 -7.61
N ASP A 101 15.97 11.72 -8.67
CA ASP A 101 16.71 10.57 -9.20
C ASP A 101 18.11 11.01 -9.66
N SER A 102 18.19 12.11 -10.41
CA SER A 102 19.46 12.69 -10.85
C SER A 102 20.36 13.12 -9.67
N LEU A 103 19.78 13.76 -8.65
CA LEU A 103 20.48 14.13 -7.42
C LEU A 103 21.00 12.91 -6.67
N HIS A 104 20.20 11.86 -6.53
CA HIS A 104 20.60 10.65 -5.83
C HIS A 104 21.69 9.88 -6.58
N GLN A 105 21.61 9.80 -7.92
CA GLN A 105 22.65 9.19 -8.74
C GLN A 105 24.00 9.90 -8.56
N ARG A 106 24.00 11.23 -8.48
CA ARG A 106 25.23 12.02 -8.29
C ARG A 106 25.76 11.99 -6.85
N TYR A 107 24.86 11.92 -5.88
CA TYR A 107 25.18 11.97 -4.45
C TYR A 107 24.60 10.75 -3.70
N PRO A 108 25.01 9.51 -4.02
CA PRO A 108 24.36 8.29 -3.54
C PRO A 108 24.45 8.09 -2.02
N TYR A 109 25.46 8.69 -1.38
CA TYR A 109 25.70 8.61 0.07
C TYR A 109 25.13 9.79 0.86
N ASN A 110 24.48 10.76 0.20
CA ASN A 110 23.88 11.89 0.90
C ASN A 110 22.52 11.50 1.50
N THR A 111 22.47 11.41 2.82
CA THR A 111 21.28 10.96 3.57
C THR A 111 20.11 11.93 3.46
N THR A 112 20.36 13.24 3.37
CA THR A 112 19.32 14.26 3.18
C THR A 112 18.64 14.10 1.81
N ILE A 113 19.43 13.94 0.74
CA ILE A 113 18.89 13.70 -0.62
C ILE A 113 18.09 12.40 -0.64
N LYS A 114 18.65 11.33 -0.07
CA LYS A 114 17.97 10.04 0.02
C LYS A 114 16.65 10.14 0.79
N GLY A 115 16.64 10.87 1.91
CA GLY A 115 15.45 11.11 2.74
C GLY A 115 14.36 11.85 1.98
N ASN A 116 14.71 13.01 1.41
CA ASN A 116 13.79 13.83 0.61
C ASN A 116 13.22 13.04 -0.59
N TYR A 117 14.07 12.26 -1.28
CA TYR A 117 13.61 11.45 -2.41
C TYR A 117 12.63 10.36 -1.95
N SER A 118 12.93 9.71 -0.82
CA SER A 118 12.07 8.66 -0.27
C SER A 118 10.69 9.18 0.13
N GLU A 119 10.63 10.34 0.79
CA GLU A 119 9.40 11.00 1.19
C GLU A 119 8.55 11.43 -0.03
N GLN A 120 9.21 12.02 -1.04
CA GLN A 120 8.50 12.42 -2.25
C GLN A 120 8.00 11.22 -3.06
N LEU A 121 8.76 10.12 -3.12
CA LEU A 121 8.33 8.88 -3.77
C LEU A 121 7.06 8.32 -3.15
N SER A 122 7.00 8.19 -1.82
CA SER A 122 5.82 7.61 -1.15
C SER A 122 4.58 8.48 -1.35
N THR A 123 4.74 9.80 -1.22
CA THR A 123 3.62 10.74 -1.41
C THR A 123 3.12 10.77 -2.85
N ALA A 124 4.03 10.85 -3.83
CA ALA A 124 3.68 10.78 -5.24
C ALA A 124 2.99 9.46 -5.56
N ALA A 125 3.50 8.34 -5.04
CA ALA A 125 2.93 7.02 -5.25
C ALA A 125 1.49 6.90 -4.72
N MET A 126 1.22 7.42 -3.51
CA MET A 126 -0.14 7.49 -2.96
C MET A 126 -1.06 8.37 -3.83
N HIS A 127 -0.54 9.50 -4.32
CA HIS A 127 -1.31 10.40 -5.18
C HIS A 127 -1.66 9.76 -6.53
N PHE A 128 -0.71 9.08 -7.17
CA PHE A 128 -0.95 8.34 -8.42
C PHE A 128 -2.02 7.26 -8.21
N LEU A 129 -1.92 6.50 -7.11
CA LEU A 129 -2.90 5.44 -6.80
C LEU A 129 -4.31 6.02 -6.60
N LYS A 130 -4.43 7.15 -5.87
CA LYS A 130 -5.72 7.83 -5.66
C LYS A 130 -6.37 8.28 -6.97
N ARG A 131 -5.57 8.56 -8.01
CA ARG A 131 -6.05 8.95 -9.34
C ARG A 131 -6.26 7.75 -10.29
N GLY A 132 -6.06 6.52 -9.81
CA GLY A 132 -6.15 5.30 -10.63
C GLY A 132 -4.90 5.01 -11.47
N ASP A 133 -3.86 5.84 -11.41
CA ASP A 133 -2.58 5.60 -12.08
C ASP A 133 -1.74 4.58 -11.29
N THR A 134 -2.16 3.33 -11.40
CA THR A 134 -1.54 2.21 -10.69
C THR A 134 -0.12 1.94 -11.21
N LEU A 135 0.16 2.24 -12.48
CA LEU A 135 1.47 2.02 -13.09
C LEU A 135 2.51 2.95 -12.47
N SER A 136 2.27 4.27 -12.47
CA SER A 136 3.18 5.24 -11.87
C SER A 136 3.32 5.04 -10.36
N SER A 137 2.23 4.68 -9.67
CA SER A 137 2.27 4.34 -8.25
C SER A 137 3.20 3.16 -7.97
N THR A 138 3.04 2.06 -8.73
CA THR A 138 3.86 0.85 -8.57
C THR A 138 5.33 1.15 -8.84
N ALA A 139 5.64 1.91 -9.90
CA ALA A 139 7.01 2.30 -10.22
C ALA A 139 7.66 3.10 -9.08
N ALA A 140 6.94 4.06 -8.50
CA ALA A 140 7.44 4.85 -7.37
C ALA A 140 7.64 4.00 -6.10
N TRP A 141 6.73 3.07 -5.78
CA TRP A 141 6.91 2.16 -4.65
C TRP A 141 8.09 1.18 -4.83
N ILE A 142 8.29 0.66 -6.05
CA ILE A 142 9.45 -0.19 -6.36
C ILE A 142 10.74 0.60 -6.17
N LYS A 143 10.79 1.84 -6.67
CA LYS A 143 11.96 2.71 -6.51
C LYS A 143 12.22 3.02 -5.03
N LEU A 144 11.19 3.33 -4.24
CA LEU A 144 11.33 3.53 -2.80
C LEU A 144 11.87 2.30 -2.10
N ARG A 145 11.38 1.10 -2.44
CA ARG A 145 11.90 -0.16 -1.90
C ARG A 145 13.37 -0.41 -2.28
N GLN A 146 13.81 0.01 -3.47
CA GLN A 146 15.22 -0.08 -3.85
C GLN A 146 16.10 0.84 -2.99
N LEU A 147 15.62 2.06 -2.69
CA LEU A 147 16.33 3.02 -1.84
C LEU A 147 16.33 2.58 -0.37
N ASN A 148 15.18 2.09 0.11
CA ASN A 148 14.95 1.65 1.46
C ASN A 148 14.26 0.27 1.47
N PRO A 149 15.02 -0.84 1.42
CA PRO A 149 14.46 -2.19 1.39
C PRO A 149 13.62 -2.57 2.62
N LYS A 150 13.78 -1.84 3.72
CA LYS A 150 13.02 -2.02 4.96
C LYS A 150 11.85 -1.05 5.07
N ASP A 151 11.51 -0.29 4.04
CA ASP A 151 10.35 0.61 4.10
C ASP A 151 9.04 -0.21 4.18
N SER A 152 8.42 -0.23 5.35
CA SER A 152 7.22 -1.03 5.60
C SER A 152 6.02 -0.53 4.80
N LEU A 153 5.94 0.78 4.53
CA LEU A 153 4.88 1.37 3.73
C LEU A 153 4.99 0.93 2.27
N ALA A 154 6.19 0.98 1.69
CA ALA A 154 6.44 0.51 0.32
C ALA A 154 6.13 -0.98 0.16
N LEU A 155 6.56 -1.83 1.11
CA LEU A 155 6.25 -3.26 1.11
C LEU A 155 4.73 -3.49 1.16
N LEU A 156 4.04 -2.84 2.09
CA LEU A 156 2.59 -2.98 2.24
C LEU A 156 1.83 -2.50 0.99
N ALA A 157 2.24 -1.37 0.41
CA ALA A 157 1.64 -0.83 -0.80
C ALA A 157 1.80 -1.79 -1.99
N LEU A 158 3.00 -2.33 -2.21
CA LEU A 158 3.24 -3.29 -3.29
C LEU A 158 2.44 -4.58 -3.11
N ILE A 159 2.31 -5.08 -1.87
CA ILE A 159 1.46 -6.24 -1.59
C ILE A 159 0.00 -5.92 -1.94
N ASN A 160 -0.52 -4.79 -1.48
CA ASN A 160 -1.90 -4.36 -1.72
C ASN A 160 -2.20 -4.24 -3.22
N ILE A 161 -1.31 -3.60 -3.98
CA ILE A 161 -1.47 -3.44 -5.43
C ILE A 161 -1.51 -4.80 -6.12
N ASN A 162 -0.62 -5.73 -5.76
CA ASN A 162 -0.63 -7.08 -6.35
C ASN A 162 -1.89 -7.87 -5.98
N GLN A 163 -2.41 -7.75 -4.75
CA GLN A 163 -3.68 -8.35 -4.38
C GLN A 163 -4.86 -7.78 -5.19
N GLN A 164 -4.92 -6.46 -5.37
CA GLN A 164 -5.96 -5.81 -6.17
C GLN A 164 -5.92 -6.24 -7.65
N GLN A 165 -4.73 -6.59 -8.16
CA GLN A 165 -4.54 -7.10 -9.51
C GLN A 165 -4.70 -8.63 -9.61
N ASN A 166 -5.18 -9.31 -8.55
CA ASN A 166 -5.29 -10.77 -8.45
C ASN A 166 -3.96 -11.52 -8.66
N ARG A 167 -2.82 -10.85 -8.46
CA ARG A 167 -1.47 -11.44 -8.53
C ARG A 167 -1.07 -11.99 -7.16
N PHE A 168 -1.81 -12.99 -6.70
CA PHE A 168 -1.69 -13.49 -5.32
C PHE A 168 -0.36 -14.18 -5.03
N ASP A 169 0.26 -14.86 -6.00
CA ASP A 169 1.59 -15.43 -5.82
C ASP A 169 2.66 -14.36 -5.55
N THR A 170 2.63 -13.25 -6.31
CA THR A 170 3.54 -12.12 -6.09
C THR A 170 3.27 -11.45 -4.74
N ALA A 171 2.00 -11.27 -4.39
CA ALA A 171 1.61 -10.71 -3.08
C ALA A 171 2.10 -11.59 -1.92
N LEU A 172 2.06 -12.91 -2.07
CA LEU A 172 2.58 -13.87 -1.10
C LEU A 172 4.10 -13.74 -0.94
N GLN A 173 4.86 -13.73 -2.05
CA GLN A 173 6.32 -13.55 -2.02
C GLN A 173 6.74 -12.22 -1.37
N LEU A 174 6.03 -11.13 -1.68
CA LEU A 174 6.27 -9.83 -1.06
C LEU A 174 5.93 -9.85 0.44
N SER A 175 4.86 -10.54 0.84
CA SER A 175 4.49 -10.71 2.24
C SER A 175 5.52 -11.52 3.01
N ASP A 176 6.07 -12.59 2.41
CA ASP A 176 7.17 -13.38 3.00
C ASP A 176 8.44 -12.54 3.16
N THR A 177 8.78 -11.74 2.16
CA THR A 177 9.90 -10.80 2.24
C THR A 177 9.69 -9.80 3.38
N ALA A 178 8.49 -9.23 3.49
CA ALA A 178 8.16 -8.28 4.54
C ALA A 178 8.25 -8.94 5.94
N LEU A 179 7.77 -10.17 6.09
CA LEU A 179 7.84 -10.94 7.33
C LEU A 179 9.26 -11.40 7.68
N SER A 180 10.16 -11.59 6.72
CA SER A 180 11.58 -11.83 7.06
C SER A 180 12.26 -10.62 7.72
N ILE A 181 11.73 -9.41 7.48
CA ILE A 181 12.21 -8.16 8.09
C ILE A 181 11.41 -7.85 9.36
N TYR A 182 10.11 -8.17 9.35
CA TYR A 182 9.15 -7.86 10.40
C TYR A 182 8.32 -9.10 10.81
N PRO A 183 8.91 -10.07 11.55
CA PRO A 183 8.33 -11.41 11.74
C PRO A 183 6.94 -11.47 12.39
N GLU A 184 6.63 -10.53 13.28
CA GLU A 184 5.37 -10.50 14.04
C GLU A 184 4.47 -9.32 13.66
N ASN A 185 4.76 -8.65 12.53
CA ASN A 185 3.91 -7.56 12.08
C ASN A 185 2.54 -8.09 11.61
N THR A 186 1.50 -7.71 12.34
CA THR A 186 0.12 -8.18 12.13
C THR A 186 -0.42 -7.82 10.75
N ALA A 187 -0.04 -6.66 10.19
CA ALA A 187 -0.48 -6.27 8.85
C ALA A 187 0.11 -7.20 7.78
N PHE A 188 1.39 -7.54 7.84
CA PHE A 188 2.01 -8.46 6.87
C PHE A 188 1.53 -9.90 7.06
N LEU A 189 1.30 -10.36 8.28
CA LEU A 189 0.71 -11.68 8.54
C LEU A 189 -0.72 -11.76 7.97
N MET A 190 -1.54 -10.72 8.15
CA MET A 190 -2.88 -10.63 7.56
C MET A 190 -2.82 -10.67 6.03
N LYS A 191 -1.87 -9.95 5.42
CA LYS A 191 -1.68 -9.95 3.97
C LYS A 191 -1.25 -11.31 3.43
N LYS A 192 -0.34 -12.00 4.12
CA LYS A 192 0.07 -13.37 3.80
C LYS A 192 -1.10 -14.34 3.88
N ALA A 193 -1.87 -14.32 4.97
CA ALA A 193 -3.03 -15.19 5.14
C ALA A 193 -4.07 -14.97 4.03
N SER A 194 -4.38 -13.71 3.72
CA SER A 194 -5.30 -13.33 2.65
C SER A 194 -4.82 -13.75 1.25
N ALA A 195 -3.52 -13.64 0.97
CA ALA A 195 -2.94 -14.12 -0.29
C ALA A 195 -3.03 -15.66 -0.41
N LEU A 196 -2.72 -16.39 0.66
CA LEU A 196 -2.85 -17.86 0.72
C LEU A 196 -4.30 -18.31 0.57
N GLU A 197 -5.25 -17.63 1.21
CA GLU A 197 -6.68 -17.87 1.05
C GLU A 197 -7.12 -17.70 -0.40
N SER A 198 -6.70 -16.62 -1.06
CA SER A 198 -7.03 -16.34 -2.46
C SER A 198 -6.44 -17.37 -3.42
N LEU A 199 -5.34 -18.02 -3.03
CA LEU A 199 -4.72 -19.15 -3.74
C LEU A 199 -5.34 -20.51 -3.37
N ASN A 200 -6.42 -20.55 -2.57
CA ASN A 200 -7.03 -21.76 -2.02
C ASN A 200 -6.06 -22.63 -1.19
N ARG A 201 -4.98 -22.06 -0.66
CA ARG A 201 -4.00 -22.71 0.22
C ARG A 201 -4.46 -22.62 1.68
N PHE A 202 -5.67 -23.10 1.94
CA PHE A 202 -6.38 -22.88 3.21
C PHE A 202 -5.66 -23.41 4.45
N LYS A 203 -4.96 -24.54 4.34
CA LYS A 203 -4.18 -25.10 5.47
C LYS A 203 -3.08 -24.14 5.91
N GLU A 204 -2.28 -23.65 4.96
CA GLU A 204 -1.20 -22.70 5.24
C GLU A 204 -1.74 -21.34 5.69
N ALA A 205 -2.84 -20.87 5.10
CA ALA A 205 -3.52 -19.66 5.53
C ALA A 205 -3.96 -19.78 7.00
N ALA A 206 -4.54 -20.91 7.40
CA ALA A 206 -4.96 -21.17 8.76
C ALA A 206 -3.79 -21.20 9.75
N ASP A 207 -2.64 -21.76 9.36
CA ASP A 207 -1.43 -21.75 10.18
C ASP A 207 -0.91 -20.32 10.41
N VAL A 208 -0.96 -19.45 9.39
CA VAL A 208 -0.62 -18.02 9.52
C VAL A 208 -1.65 -17.28 10.39
N ALA A 209 -2.94 -17.56 10.24
CA ALA A 209 -4.00 -16.96 11.06
C ALA A 209 -3.89 -17.39 12.54
N LYS A 210 -3.46 -18.62 12.82
CA LYS A 210 -3.15 -19.07 14.18
C LYS A 210 -1.97 -18.33 14.79
N ASN A 211 -0.98 -17.94 14.00
CA ASN A 211 0.09 -17.06 14.47
C ASN A 211 -0.44 -15.66 14.84
N LEU A 212 -1.39 -15.12 14.07
CA LEU A 212 -2.06 -13.85 14.40
C LEU A 212 -2.85 -13.93 15.72
N GLU A 213 -3.57 -15.03 15.93
CA GLU A 213 -4.27 -15.33 17.19
C GLU A 213 -3.28 -15.40 18.36
N ARG A 214 -2.16 -16.12 18.22
CA ARG A 214 -1.11 -16.18 19.26
C ARG A 214 -0.56 -14.79 19.63
N ILE A 215 -0.36 -13.92 18.65
CA ILE A 215 0.15 -12.56 18.87
C ILE A 215 -0.92 -11.67 19.52
N ASN A 216 -2.21 -11.88 19.23
CA ASN A 216 -3.32 -11.10 19.77
C ASN A 216 -4.45 -12.01 20.30
N PRO A 217 -4.24 -12.68 21.46
CA PRO A 217 -5.15 -13.71 21.95
C PRO A 217 -6.53 -13.17 22.35
N GLU A 218 -6.62 -11.89 22.71
CA GLU A 218 -7.87 -11.22 23.08
C GLU A 218 -8.78 -10.94 21.86
N SER A 219 -8.26 -11.10 20.63
CA SER A 219 -9.01 -10.78 19.42
C SER A 219 -9.66 -12.03 18.83
N HIS A 220 -10.95 -12.22 19.14
CA HIS A 220 -11.77 -13.29 18.54
C HIS A 220 -11.77 -13.29 17.01
N LYS A 221 -11.53 -12.13 16.38
CA LYS A 221 -11.40 -12.02 14.93
C LYS A 221 -10.36 -12.98 14.34
N TYR A 222 -9.22 -13.17 15.00
CA TYR A 222 -8.16 -14.03 14.47
C TYR A 222 -8.44 -15.51 14.72
N SER A 223 -9.01 -15.87 15.88
CA SER A 223 -9.45 -17.25 16.15
C SER A 223 -10.55 -17.68 15.18
N ASP A 224 -11.53 -16.80 14.93
CA ASP A 224 -12.63 -17.06 13.99
C ASP A 224 -12.11 -17.20 12.56
N TYR A 225 -11.17 -16.33 12.16
CA TYR A 225 -10.55 -16.40 10.83
C TYR A 225 -9.72 -17.68 10.67
N ALA A 226 -8.95 -18.08 11.68
CA ALA A 226 -8.19 -19.32 11.67
C ALA A 226 -9.12 -20.55 11.59
N ALA A 227 -10.20 -20.55 12.37
CA ALA A 227 -11.20 -21.62 12.35
C ALA A 227 -11.90 -21.72 10.99
N TYR A 228 -12.30 -20.57 10.41
CA TYR A 228 -12.87 -20.49 9.07
C TYR A 228 -11.93 -21.06 8.01
N LEU A 229 -10.67 -20.60 7.94
CA LEU A 229 -9.68 -21.10 6.99
C LEU A 229 -9.42 -22.59 7.18
N ARG A 230 -9.34 -23.04 8.43
CA ARG A 230 -9.12 -24.45 8.73
C ARG A 230 -10.31 -25.31 8.31
N SER A 231 -11.54 -24.84 8.48
CA SER A 231 -12.73 -25.54 7.98
C SER A 231 -12.69 -25.76 6.47
N LYS A 232 -12.18 -24.79 5.70
CA LYS A 232 -12.00 -24.90 4.24
C LYS A 232 -10.89 -25.88 3.82
N SER A 233 -10.01 -26.27 4.73
CA SER A 233 -8.97 -27.27 4.48
C SER A 233 -9.47 -28.72 4.67
N TYR A 234 -10.64 -28.90 5.29
CA TYR A 234 -11.21 -30.22 5.52
C TYR A 234 -11.89 -30.76 4.27
N HIS A 235 -11.59 -32.01 3.97
CA HIS A 235 -12.18 -32.75 2.85
C HIS A 235 -13.16 -33.81 3.34
N ASN A 236 -13.40 -33.89 4.65
CA ASN A 236 -14.19 -34.92 5.29
C ASN A 236 -15.08 -34.28 6.36
N GLN A 237 -16.36 -34.63 6.36
CA GLN A 237 -17.33 -34.20 7.34
C GLN A 237 -18.06 -35.43 7.89
N LEU A 238 -18.19 -35.48 9.21
CA LEU A 238 -19.04 -36.45 9.91
C LEU A 238 -20.23 -35.71 10.49
N GLY A 239 -21.43 -36.24 10.25
CA GLY A 239 -22.69 -35.73 10.76
C GLY A 239 -23.38 -36.77 11.61
N PHE A 240 -23.96 -36.32 12.72
CA PHE A 240 -24.81 -37.13 13.58
C PHE A 240 -26.11 -36.37 13.80
N SER A 241 -27.24 -37.01 13.60
CA SER A 241 -28.54 -36.42 13.92
C SER A 241 -29.45 -37.43 14.60
N PHE A 242 -30.30 -36.92 15.49
CA PHE A 242 -31.33 -37.70 16.14
C PHE A 242 -32.65 -36.95 16.00
N LEU A 243 -33.59 -37.56 15.28
CA LEU A 243 -34.92 -37.03 15.07
C LEU A 243 -35.90 -37.82 15.95
N ASN A 244 -36.62 -37.12 16.82
CA ASN A 244 -37.75 -37.65 17.56
C ASN A 244 -39.03 -37.02 17.00
N SER A 245 -39.99 -37.85 16.60
CA SER A 245 -41.30 -37.42 16.12
C SER A 245 -42.37 -37.94 17.08
N HIS A 246 -43.21 -37.02 17.58
CA HIS A 246 -44.31 -37.31 18.48
C HIS A 246 -45.62 -36.84 17.85
N PHE A 247 -46.68 -37.64 17.96
CA PHE A 247 -48.00 -37.34 17.41
C PHE A 247 -49.06 -37.69 18.45
N ASP A 248 -50.15 -36.92 18.49
CA ASP A 248 -51.21 -37.11 19.52
C ASP A 248 -51.90 -38.48 19.46
N SER A 249 -51.89 -39.11 18.29
CA SER A 249 -52.61 -40.36 18.00
C SER A 249 -51.72 -41.51 17.53
N LEU A 250 -50.40 -41.31 17.47
CA LEU A 250 -49.44 -42.32 17.05
C LEU A 250 -48.26 -42.40 18.02
N ALA A 251 -47.79 -43.61 18.26
CA ALA A 251 -46.60 -43.81 19.07
C ALA A 251 -45.35 -43.19 18.41
N PRO A 252 -44.39 -42.71 19.22
CA PRO A 252 -43.27 -41.92 18.73
C PRO A 252 -42.37 -42.70 17.78
N ALA A 253 -41.77 -41.98 16.83
CA ALA A 253 -40.78 -42.48 15.91
C ALA A 253 -39.44 -41.78 16.14
N ASN A 254 -38.38 -42.56 16.24
CA ASN A 254 -37.02 -42.08 16.40
C ASN A 254 -36.19 -42.46 15.17
N ILE A 255 -35.35 -41.55 14.70
CA ILE A 255 -34.36 -41.83 13.65
C ILE A 255 -33.01 -41.32 14.12
N ALA A 256 -32.06 -42.23 14.27
CA ALA A 256 -30.65 -41.90 14.45
C ALA A 256 -29.97 -41.96 13.07
N THR A 257 -29.25 -40.92 12.71
CA THR A 257 -28.53 -40.81 11.43
C THR A 257 -27.05 -40.63 11.68
N ILE A 258 -26.24 -41.41 10.98
CA ILE A 258 -24.80 -41.16 10.82
C ILE A 258 -24.55 -40.82 9.36
N GLN A 259 -23.87 -39.71 9.12
CA GLN A 259 -23.52 -39.22 7.80
C GLN A 259 -22.02 -39.05 7.68
N TYR A 260 -21.46 -39.46 6.55
CA TYR A 260 -20.10 -39.13 6.14
C TYR A 260 -20.13 -38.45 4.78
N SER A 261 -19.46 -37.32 4.66
CA SER A 261 -19.32 -36.60 3.40
C SER A 261 -17.85 -36.36 3.08
N HIS A 262 -17.43 -36.77 1.89
CA HIS A 262 -16.15 -36.40 1.30
C HIS A 262 -16.34 -35.21 0.37
N LEU A 263 -15.70 -34.08 0.71
CA LEU A 263 -15.77 -32.81 0.00
C LEU A 263 -14.59 -32.70 -0.97
N GLY A 264 -14.76 -33.27 -2.17
CA GLY A 264 -13.78 -33.16 -3.25
C GLY A 264 -13.94 -31.86 -4.05
N LYS A 265 -12.88 -31.46 -4.77
CA LYS A 265 -12.88 -30.21 -5.57
C LYS A 265 -13.93 -30.18 -6.69
N LYS A 266 -14.28 -31.33 -7.26
CA LYS A 266 -15.23 -31.46 -8.39
C LYS A 266 -16.46 -32.28 -8.05
N MET A 267 -16.40 -33.01 -6.94
CA MET A 267 -17.44 -33.95 -6.54
C MET A 267 -17.48 -34.04 -5.02
N THR A 268 -18.67 -33.85 -4.46
CA THR A 268 -18.98 -34.17 -3.08
C THR A 268 -19.73 -35.49 -3.04
N LEU A 269 -19.24 -36.45 -2.27
CA LEU A 269 -19.89 -37.75 -2.06
C LEU A 269 -20.34 -37.85 -0.60
N THR A 270 -21.60 -38.22 -0.39
CA THR A 270 -22.19 -38.35 0.94
C THR A 270 -22.80 -39.73 1.10
N GLY A 271 -22.45 -40.44 2.17
CA GLY A 271 -23.15 -41.65 2.62
C GLY A 271 -23.90 -41.37 3.92
N LYS A 272 -25.15 -41.83 4.03
CA LYS A 272 -25.99 -41.72 5.22
C LYS A 272 -26.50 -43.10 5.63
N LEU A 273 -26.40 -43.41 6.92
CA LEU A 273 -26.98 -44.59 7.55
C LEU A 273 -28.04 -44.14 8.55
N ASN A 274 -29.28 -44.49 8.29
CA ASN A 274 -30.42 -44.17 9.15
C ASN A 274 -30.89 -45.44 9.87
N PHE A 275 -30.99 -45.39 11.19
CA PHE A 275 -31.64 -46.41 12.01
C PHE A 275 -32.92 -45.83 12.60
N ALA A 276 -34.06 -46.39 12.21
CA ALA A 276 -35.37 -45.96 12.66
C ALA A 276 -35.94 -46.93 13.70
N GLY A 277 -36.38 -46.41 14.84
CA GLY A 277 -37.18 -47.13 15.83
C GLY A 277 -38.60 -46.58 15.86
N ARG A 278 -39.60 -47.42 15.59
CA ARG A 278 -41.03 -47.06 15.56
C ARG A 278 -41.82 -48.09 16.37
N ALA A 279 -43.07 -47.78 16.71
CA ALA A 279 -43.93 -48.72 17.43
C ALA A 279 -44.19 -50.05 16.70
N VAL A 280 -44.14 -50.02 15.37
CA VAL A 280 -44.31 -51.20 14.51
C VAL A 280 -43.01 -51.99 14.29
N GLY A 281 -41.86 -51.52 14.79
CA GLY A 281 -40.57 -52.21 14.67
C GLY A 281 -39.38 -51.29 14.40
N THR A 282 -38.24 -51.90 14.06
CA THR A 282 -37.00 -51.19 13.70
C THR A 282 -36.69 -51.34 12.22
N GLY A 283 -35.95 -50.39 11.65
CA GLY A 283 -35.54 -50.42 10.24
C GLY A 283 -34.20 -49.75 10.01
N LEU A 284 -33.48 -50.19 8.98
CA LEU A 284 -32.20 -49.65 8.55
C LEU A 284 -32.31 -49.14 7.11
N GLN A 285 -31.76 -47.97 6.82
CA GLN A 285 -31.68 -47.42 5.47
C GLN A 285 -30.28 -46.89 5.21
N LEU A 286 -29.74 -47.24 4.03
CA LEU A 286 -28.50 -46.69 3.49
C LEU A 286 -28.85 -45.76 2.32
N GLU A 287 -28.24 -44.58 2.29
CA GLU A 287 -28.36 -43.61 1.22
C GLU A 287 -26.98 -43.12 0.78
N VAL A 288 -26.81 -42.92 -0.52
CA VAL A 288 -25.58 -42.36 -1.11
C VAL A 288 -25.98 -41.25 -2.08
N GLU A 289 -25.46 -40.05 -1.85
CA GLU A 289 -25.70 -38.85 -2.65
C GLU A 289 -24.36 -38.38 -3.26
N ALA A 290 -24.38 -37.98 -4.52
CA ALA A 290 -23.22 -37.38 -5.19
C ALA A 290 -23.61 -36.04 -5.83
N TYR A 291 -22.85 -34.99 -5.52
CA TYR A 291 -23.01 -33.66 -6.12
C TYR A 291 -21.79 -33.36 -6.96
N ILE A 292 -21.99 -33.17 -8.26
CA ILE A 292 -20.92 -32.87 -9.22
C ILE A 292 -21.01 -31.39 -9.59
N GLN A 293 -19.91 -30.65 -9.43
CA GLN A 293 -19.81 -29.28 -9.92
C GLN A 293 -19.38 -29.29 -11.38
N HIS A 294 -20.22 -28.71 -12.25
CA HIS A 294 -19.87 -28.42 -13.64
C HIS A 294 -19.42 -26.95 -13.73
N GLU A 295 -18.18 -26.72 -14.15
CA GLU A 295 -17.72 -25.39 -14.55
C GLU A 295 -18.45 -24.99 -15.84
N LYS A 296 -19.26 -23.94 -15.81
CA LYS A 296 -19.73 -23.29 -17.04
C LYS A 296 -18.54 -22.56 -17.65
N ASN A 297 -17.89 -23.17 -18.63
CA ASN A 297 -17.06 -22.44 -19.59
C ASN A 297 -17.99 -21.59 -20.47
N GLY A 298 -18.36 -20.41 -19.99
CA GLY A 298 -19.07 -19.40 -20.76
C GLY A 298 -18.09 -18.49 -21.49
N THR A 299 -17.55 -18.94 -22.62
CA THR A 299 -17.19 -18.01 -23.69
C THR A 299 -18.49 -17.62 -24.40
N PRO A 300 -18.88 -16.33 -24.45
CA PRO A 300 -19.90 -15.91 -25.40
C PRO A 300 -19.30 -16.10 -26.80
N MET A 301 -19.91 -16.97 -27.60
CA MET A 301 -19.69 -16.96 -29.04
C MET A 301 -20.39 -15.70 -29.57
N GLU A 302 -19.60 -14.72 -29.99
CA GLU A 302 -20.08 -13.67 -30.88
C GLU A 302 -20.51 -14.35 -32.20
N ILE A 303 -21.79 -14.17 -32.55
CA ILE A 303 -22.31 -14.31 -33.93
C ILE A 303 -22.66 -12.89 -34.38
#